data_AF-A0A9X3ENL6-F1
#
_entry.id   AF-A0A9X3ENL6-F1
#
_cell.length_a   1.000
_cell.length_b   1.000
_cell.length_c   1.000
_cell.angle_alpha   90.00
_cell.angle_beta   90.00
_cell.angle_gamma   90.00
#
_symmetry.space_group_name_H-M   'P 1'
#
loop_
_entity.id
_entity.type
_entity.pdbx_description
1 polymer ?
#
loop_
_entity_poly.entity_id
_entity_poly.type
_entity_poly.pdbx_seq_one_letter_code
_entity_poly.pdbx_strand_id
1 'polypeptide(L)'
;MTRFLWLALWLGLANGAQAESCDVVLKSSDLKPIEINGQRLVVVDVALVTHSVATTGCVQVVDELLRLRQAIASRDQLLADFRQLTADYEGQLAQHGQVLDRSQRLNEDYSHLSEDFSQQLQSYQQITSDMSDVAHRLDDLAGEYRDLASDMLYRYRLGAALGGGSDGLAGQLQFGYDHLNLYLHNYDNHTSALVGAEIRF
;
A
#
# COMPACT_ATOMS: atom_id res chain seq x y z
N MET A 1 -76.09 54.41 14.27
CA MET A 1 -75.07 54.83 15.26
C MET A 1 -74.14 53.65 15.50
N THR A 2 -73.03 53.57 14.78
CA THR A 2 -71.99 52.55 14.98
C THR A 2 -70.66 53.29 15.02
N ARG A 3 -70.04 53.31 16.21
CA ARG A 3 -68.82 54.05 16.54
C ARG A 3 -67.61 53.38 15.88
N PHE A 4 -66.88 54.13 15.06
CA PHE A 4 -65.53 53.78 14.62
C PHE A 4 -64.58 53.95 15.81
N LEU A 5 -63.88 52.88 16.19
CA LEU A 5 -62.86 52.88 17.23
C LEU A 5 -61.52 53.19 16.56
N TRP A 6 -61.00 54.41 16.75
CA TRP A 6 -59.65 54.80 16.34
C TRP A 6 -58.67 54.39 17.45
N LEU A 7 -57.78 53.44 17.17
CA LEU A 7 -56.68 53.09 18.06
C LEU A 7 -55.42 53.81 17.54
N ALA A 8 -55.14 54.98 18.13
CA ALA A 8 -53.87 55.69 17.94
C ALA A 8 -52.86 55.15 18.97
N LEU A 9 -51.84 54.42 18.49
CA LEU A 9 -50.73 53.96 19.32
C LEU A 9 -49.64 55.03 19.29
N TRP A 10 -49.50 55.78 20.38
CA TRP A 10 -48.51 56.85 20.54
C TRP A 10 -47.19 56.24 21.06
N LEU A 11 -46.18 56.14 20.20
CA LEU A 11 -44.79 55.86 20.59
C LEU A 11 -43.98 57.15 20.42
N GLY A 12 -43.74 57.82 21.54
CA GLY A 12 -42.96 59.06 21.56
C GLY A 12 -41.47 58.79 21.44
N LEU A 13 -40.84 59.35 20.41
CA LEU A 13 -39.43 59.76 20.43
C LEU A 13 -39.32 61.12 19.74
N ALA A 14 -38.92 62.11 20.52
CA ALA A 14 -38.67 63.46 20.06
C ALA A 14 -37.37 63.49 19.24
N ASN A 15 -37.47 63.81 17.95
CA ASN A 15 -36.46 64.55 17.21
C ASN A 15 -37.14 65.24 16.04
N GLY A 16 -36.89 66.54 15.92
CA GLY A 16 -37.53 67.43 14.95
C GLY A 16 -37.15 67.08 13.51
N ALA A 17 -37.99 66.28 12.88
CA ALA A 17 -38.33 66.37 11.47
C ALA A 17 -39.86 66.23 11.45
N GLN A 18 -40.57 67.03 10.66
CA GLN A 18 -42.00 66.80 10.44
C GLN A 18 -42.15 65.41 9.82
N ALA A 19 -42.42 64.41 10.65
CA ALA A 19 -42.76 63.07 10.20
C ALA A 19 -44.15 63.19 9.58
N GLU A 20 -44.21 63.29 8.25
CA GLU A 20 -45.44 62.94 7.53
C GLU A 20 -45.83 61.54 8.03
N SER A 21 -46.94 61.45 8.77
CA SER A 21 -47.39 60.22 9.38
C SER A 21 -47.70 59.23 8.28
N CYS A 22 -46.85 58.21 8.17
CA CYS A 22 -46.93 57.23 7.11
C CYS A 22 -48.01 56.21 7.44
N ASP A 23 -49.25 56.50 7.07
CA ASP A 23 -50.39 55.63 7.36
C ASP A 23 -50.55 54.56 6.26
N VAL A 24 -50.43 53.30 6.67
CA VAL A 24 -50.75 52.15 5.82
C VAL A 24 -52.18 51.72 6.14
N VAL A 25 -53.06 51.78 5.15
CA VAL A 25 -54.48 51.42 5.28
C VAL A 25 -54.66 49.95 4.91
N LEU A 26 -54.95 49.14 5.92
CA LEU A 26 -55.20 47.70 5.78
C LEU A 26 -56.58 47.37 6.33
N LYS A 27 -57.26 46.39 5.73
CA LYS A 27 -58.50 45.86 6.31
C LYS A 27 -58.13 44.87 7.42
N SER A 28 -58.97 44.74 8.43
CA SER A 28 -58.75 43.73 9.48
C SER A 28 -58.73 42.30 8.92
N SER A 29 -59.40 42.06 7.79
CA SER A 29 -59.38 40.79 7.05
C SER A 29 -58.02 40.44 6.44
N ASP A 30 -57.15 41.44 6.25
CA ASP A 30 -55.86 41.26 5.59
C ASP A 30 -54.76 40.81 6.58
N LEU A 31 -55.04 40.98 7.88
CA LEU A 31 -54.16 40.64 8.98
C LEU A 31 -54.24 39.15 9.31
N LYS A 32 -53.11 38.46 9.27
CA LYS A 32 -52.99 37.04 9.59
C LYS A 32 -52.22 36.85 10.89
N PRO A 33 -52.81 36.26 11.94
CA PRO A 33 -52.07 35.89 13.13
C PRO A 33 -51.15 34.71 12.82
N ILE A 34 -49.89 34.80 13.23
CA ILE A 34 -48.90 33.73 13.18
C ILE A 34 -48.20 33.62 14.54
N GLU A 35 -47.62 32.47 14.82
CA GLU A 35 -46.85 32.25 16.04
C GLU A 35 -45.40 31.95 15.68
N ILE A 36 -44.45 32.77 16.17
CA ILE A 36 -43.02 32.56 15.96
C ILE A 36 -42.36 32.55 17.34
N ASN A 37 -41.65 31.48 17.67
CA ASN A 37 -40.96 31.30 18.95
C ASN A 37 -41.85 31.53 20.19
N GLY A 38 -43.13 31.14 20.12
CA GLY A 38 -44.10 31.31 21.21
C GLY A 38 -44.68 32.72 21.38
N GLN A 39 -44.34 33.66 20.49
CA GLN A 39 -44.99 34.97 20.39
C GLN A 39 -46.02 34.99 19.26
N ARG A 40 -47.24 35.43 19.58
CA ARG A 40 -48.31 35.65 18.59
C ARG A 40 -48.11 37.00 17.92
N LEU A 41 -47.72 36.97 16.66
CA LEU A 41 -47.49 38.11 15.80
C LEU A 41 -48.64 38.24 14.80
N VAL A 42 -48.90 39.45 14.33
CA VAL A 42 -49.85 39.70 13.25
C VAL A 42 -49.05 40.15 12.05
N VAL A 43 -49.12 39.36 10.97
CA VAL A 43 -48.45 39.66 9.71
C VAL A 43 -49.45 40.02 8.64
N VAL A 44 -49.01 40.78 7.66
CA VAL A 44 -49.83 41.16 6.51
C VAL A 44 -49.06 40.82 5.24
N ASP A 45 -49.78 40.52 4.17
CA ASP A 45 -49.14 40.26 2.88
C ASP A 45 -48.41 41.52 2.39
N VAL A 46 -47.16 41.34 1.99
CA VAL A 46 -46.32 42.45 1.51
C VAL A 46 -46.95 43.14 0.30
N ALA A 47 -47.68 42.40 -0.55
CA ALA A 47 -48.35 42.97 -1.71
C ALA A 47 -49.45 43.97 -1.32
N LEU A 48 -50.16 43.71 -0.21
CA LEU A 48 -51.21 44.58 0.32
C LEU A 48 -50.62 45.87 0.92
N VAL A 49 -49.48 45.75 1.62
CA VAL A 49 -48.72 46.93 2.08
C VAL A 49 -48.26 47.77 0.89
N THR A 50 -47.71 47.13 -0.14
CA THR A 50 -47.19 47.83 -1.33
C THR A 50 -48.30 48.59 -2.05
N HIS A 51 -49.50 48.01 -2.15
CA HIS A 51 -50.65 48.67 -2.77
C HIS A 51 -51.17 49.87 -1.97
N SER A 52 -51.30 49.73 -0.64
CA SER A 52 -51.68 50.85 0.23
C SER A 52 -50.65 51.96 0.15
N VAL A 53 -49.36 51.62 0.18
CA VAL A 53 -48.26 52.59 0.18
C VAL A 53 -48.16 53.33 -1.15
N ALA A 54 -48.41 52.66 -2.28
CA ALA A 54 -48.53 53.31 -3.59
C ALA A 54 -49.70 54.31 -3.64
N THR A 55 -50.73 54.11 -2.82
CA THR A 55 -51.90 54.98 -2.74
C THR A 55 -51.69 56.14 -1.76
N THR A 56 -50.93 55.93 -0.68
CA THR A 56 -50.69 56.92 0.38
C THR A 56 -49.38 57.70 0.24
N GLY A 57 -48.50 57.34 -0.71
CA GLY A 57 -47.24 58.06 -0.97
C GLY A 57 -46.12 57.78 0.03
N CYS A 58 -46.21 56.66 0.76
CA CYS A 58 -45.35 56.33 1.89
C CYS A 58 -43.93 55.85 1.50
N VAL A 59 -43.02 56.76 1.15
CA VAL A 59 -41.68 56.43 0.63
C VAL A 59 -40.86 55.56 1.61
N GLN A 60 -40.90 55.84 2.92
CA GLN A 60 -40.09 55.11 3.91
C GLN A 60 -40.48 53.62 4.05
N VAL A 61 -41.76 53.28 3.88
CA VAL A 61 -42.23 51.88 3.96
C VAL A 61 -41.81 51.12 2.71
N VAL A 62 -41.78 51.76 1.54
CA VAL A 62 -41.28 51.13 0.29
C VAL A 62 -39.80 50.78 0.42
N ASP A 63 -38.98 51.69 0.93
CA ASP A 63 -37.53 51.48 1.06
C ASP A 63 -37.22 50.33 2.03
N GLU A 64 -37.92 50.25 3.16
CA GLU A 64 -37.73 49.16 4.11
C GLU A 64 -38.18 47.81 3.55
N LEU A 65 -39.29 47.77 2.80
CA LEU A 65 -39.73 46.55 2.11
C LEU A 65 -38.73 46.09 1.04
N LEU A 66 -38.12 47.03 0.30
CA LEU A 66 -37.09 46.72 -0.69
C LEU A 66 -35.83 46.16 -0.01
N ARG A 67 -35.40 46.79 1.09
CA ARG A 67 -34.26 46.34 1.90
C ARG A 67 -34.50 44.94 2.47
N LEU A 68 -35.68 44.66 3.00
CA LEU A 68 -36.04 43.33 3.52
C LEU A 68 -36.06 42.27 2.41
N ARG A 69 -36.59 42.59 1.22
CA ARG A 69 -36.54 41.67 0.07
C ARG A 69 -35.11 41.34 -0.34
N GLN A 70 -34.23 42.35 -0.39
CA GLN A 70 -32.80 42.14 -0.67
C GLN A 70 -32.13 41.28 0.40
N ALA A 71 -32.45 41.52 1.68
CA ALA A 71 -31.92 40.72 2.78
C ALA A 71 -32.37 39.26 2.71
N ILE A 72 -33.64 39.00 2.37
CA ILE A 72 -34.17 37.63 2.16
C ILE A 72 -33.46 36.96 0.99
N ALA A 73 -33.35 37.64 -0.16
CA ALA A 73 -32.66 37.10 -1.33
C ALA A 73 -31.19 36.76 -1.04
N SER A 74 -30.48 37.64 -0.33
CA SER A 74 -29.09 37.42 0.11
C SER A 74 -28.99 36.22 1.05
N ARG A 75 -29.91 36.09 2.01
CA ARG A 75 -29.95 34.94 2.93
C ARG A 75 -30.22 33.63 2.18
N ASP A 76 -31.15 33.63 1.24
CA ASP A 76 -31.49 32.43 0.47
C ASP A 76 -30.33 32.00 -0.43
N GLN A 77 -29.57 32.96 -0.98
CA GLN A 77 -28.31 32.68 -1.67
C GLN A 77 -27.28 32.04 -0.73
N LEU A 78 -27.06 32.63 0.45
CA LEU A 78 -26.14 32.09 1.44
C LEU A 78 -26.52 30.65 1.85
N LEU A 79 -27.81 30.36 2.00
CA LEU A 79 -28.30 29.01 2.29
C LEU A 79 -28.04 28.04 1.13
N ALA A 80 -28.16 28.49 -0.11
CA ALA A 80 -27.82 27.67 -1.27
C ALA A 80 -26.32 27.37 -1.30
N ASP A 81 -25.48 28.38 -1.08
CA ASP A 81 -24.02 28.24 -1.02
C ASP A 81 -23.60 27.29 0.12
N PHE A 82 -24.22 27.38 1.30
CA PHE A 82 -23.97 26.45 2.41
C PHE A 82 -24.36 25.01 2.08
N ARG A 83 -25.49 24.80 1.40
CA ARG A 83 -25.89 23.44 0.96
C ARG A 83 -24.90 22.87 -0.04
N GLN A 84 -24.44 23.69 -0.99
CA GLN A 84 -23.43 23.26 -1.95
C GLN A 84 -22.11 22.91 -1.25
N LEU A 85 -21.63 23.77 -0.36
CA LEU A 85 -20.42 23.52 0.41
C LEU A 85 -20.51 22.23 1.25
N THR A 86 -21.69 21.95 1.83
CA THR A 86 -21.93 20.72 2.58
C THR A 86 -21.83 19.49 1.69
N ALA A 87 -22.44 19.53 0.49
CA ALA A 87 -22.35 18.44 -0.48
C ALA A 87 -20.91 18.22 -0.96
N ASP A 88 -20.15 19.30 -1.19
CA ASP A 88 -18.74 19.22 -1.57
C ASP A 88 -17.90 18.57 -0.46
N TYR A 89 -18.14 18.93 0.81
CA TYR A 89 -17.47 18.30 1.95
C TYR A 89 -17.81 16.82 2.09
N GLU A 90 -19.07 16.42 1.91
CA GLU A 90 -19.47 15.01 1.92
C GLU A 90 -18.75 14.23 0.80
N GLY A 91 -18.63 14.82 -0.39
CA GLY A 91 -17.87 14.26 -1.50
C GLY A 91 -16.39 14.09 -1.18
N GLN A 92 -15.76 15.09 -0.56
CA GLN A 92 -14.36 15.00 -0.12
C GLN A 92 -14.17 13.92 0.96
N LEU A 93 -15.10 13.80 1.92
CA LEU A 93 -15.04 12.77 2.96
C LEU A 93 -15.08 11.37 2.35
N ALA A 94 -15.96 11.15 1.37
CA ALA A 94 -16.07 9.89 0.66
C ALA A 94 -14.77 9.54 -0.10
N GLN A 95 -14.17 10.52 -0.78
CA GLN A 95 -12.88 10.33 -1.44
C GLN A 95 -11.76 10.00 -0.45
N HIS A 96 -11.70 10.70 0.69
CA HIS A 96 -10.72 10.42 1.74
C HIS A 96 -10.88 9.00 2.31
N GLY A 97 -12.13 8.54 2.52
CA GLY A 97 -12.41 7.16 2.91
C GLY A 97 -11.85 6.14 1.91
N GLN A 98 -12.05 6.36 0.60
CA GLN A 98 -11.49 5.49 -0.43
C GLN A 98 -9.95 5.46 -0.44
N VAL A 99 -9.31 6.60 -0.16
CA VAL A 99 -7.84 6.67 -0.04
C VAL A 99 -7.35 5.88 1.17
N LEU A 100 -8.02 5.97 2.31
CA LEU A 100 -7.69 5.18 3.50
C LEU A 100 -7.82 3.68 3.23
N ASP A 101 -8.92 3.24 2.60
CA ASP A 101 -9.12 1.83 2.24
C ASP A 101 -8.06 1.31 1.26
N ARG A 102 -7.59 2.16 0.34
CA ARG A 102 -6.49 1.81 -0.56
C ARG A 102 -5.17 1.73 0.19
N SER A 103 -4.90 2.67 1.10
CA SER A 103 -3.69 2.69 1.92
C SER A 103 -3.60 1.43 2.81
N GLN A 104 -4.71 1.03 3.42
CA GLN A 104 -4.77 -0.17 4.24
C GLN A 104 -4.45 -1.43 3.43
N ARG A 105 -5.10 -1.61 2.27
CA ARG A 105 -4.82 -2.73 1.36
C ARG A 105 -3.36 -2.76 0.92
N LEU A 106 -2.80 -1.61 0.56
CA LEU A 106 -1.40 -1.51 0.17
C LEU A 106 -0.47 -1.95 1.32
N ASN A 107 -0.80 -1.58 2.56
CA ASN A 107 0.00 -1.96 3.72
C ASN A 107 -0.09 -3.48 4.01
N GLU A 108 -1.26 -4.08 3.81
CA GLU A 108 -1.44 -5.55 3.87
C GLU A 108 -0.61 -6.25 2.77
N ASP A 109 -0.65 -5.76 1.54
CA ASP A 109 0.16 -6.27 0.42
C ASP A 109 1.66 -6.20 0.73
N TYR A 110 2.13 -5.09 1.31
CA TYR A 110 3.54 -4.94 1.73
C TYR A 110 3.94 -5.94 2.83
N SER A 111 3.04 -6.22 3.78
CA SER A 111 3.28 -7.22 4.83
C SER A 111 3.48 -8.59 4.22
N HIS A 112 2.58 -9.01 3.32
CA HIS A 112 2.69 -10.29 2.61
C HIS A 112 3.97 -10.37 1.77
N LEU A 113 4.29 -9.31 1.03
CA LEU A 113 5.51 -9.26 0.24
C LEU A 113 6.77 -9.42 1.11
N SER A 114 6.78 -8.79 2.30
CA SER A 114 7.89 -8.93 3.23
C SER A 114 8.02 -10.35 3.78
N GLU A 115 6.90 -11.03 4.06
CA GLU A 115 6.88 -12.43 4.49
C GLU A 115 7.41 -13.35 3.39
N ASP A 116 6.95 -13.16 2.14
CA ASP A 116 7.41 -13.93 0.98
C ASP A 116 8.92 -13.78 0.76
N PHE A 117 9.45 -12.55 0.88
CA PHE A 117 10.89 -12.30 0.80
C PHE A 117 11.67 -13.00 1.91
N SER A 118 11.13 -13.02 3.14
CA SER A 118 11.76 -13.72 4.27
C SER A 118 11.82 -15.23 4.03
N GLN A 119 10.72 -15.82 3.56
CA GLN A 119 10.67 -17.24 3.19
C GLN A 119 11.63 -17.57 2.06
N GLN A 120 11.72 -16.70 1.05
CA GLN A 120 12.65 -16.88 -0.06
C GLN A 120 14.11 -16.87 0.42
N LEU A 121 14.48 -15.96 1.33
CA LEU A 121 15.81 -15.92 1.93
C LEU A 121 16.15 -17.22 2.69
N GLN A 122 15.20 -17.76 3.46
CA GLN A 122 15.38 -19.05 4.13
C GLN A 122 15.58 -20.19 3.13
N SER A 123 14.82 -20.22 2.04
CA SER A 123 14.98 -21.21 0.98
C SER A 123 16.37 -21.14 0.33
N TYR A 124 16.87 -19.93 0.04
CA TYR A 124 18.23 -19.76 -0.49
C TYR A 124 19.31 -20.23 0.50
N GLN A 125 19.14 -19.97 1.80
CA GLN A 125 20.06 -20.45 2.82
C GLN A 125 20.08 -21.98 2.88
N GLN A 126 18.91 -22.61 2.81
CA GLN A 126 18.81 -24.07 2.77
C GLN A 126 19.50 -24.66 1.55
N ILE A 127 19.22 -24.13 0.35
CA ILE A 127 19.87 -24.59 -0.89
C ILE A 127 21.40 -24.45 -0.81
N THR A 128 21.89 -23.37 -0.19
CA THR A 128 23.32 -23.16 -0.01
C THR A 128 23.93 -24.21 0.93
N SER A 129 23.23 -24.54 2.02
CA SER A 129 23.62 -25.62 2.94
C SER A 129 23.64 -26.97 2.23
N ASP A 130 22.57 -27.30 1.50
CA ASP A 130 22.46 -28.56 0.76
C ASP A 130 23.58 -28.69 -0.27
N MET A 131 23.95 -27.59 -0.94
CA MET A 131 25.05 -27.59 -1.91
C MET A 131 26.41 -27.82 -1.24
N SER A 132 26.62 -27.27 -0.05
CA SER A 132 27.83 -27.55 0.75
C SER A 132 27.89 -29.02 1.17
N ASP A 133 26.76 -29.59 1.59
CA ASP A 133 26.67 -31.01 1.97
C ASP A 133 26.94 -31.92 0.77
N VAL A 134 26.42 -31.59 -0.42
CA VAL A 134 26.70 -32.32 -1.65
C VAL A 134 28.19 -32.22 -2.00
N ALA A 135 28.81 -31.06 -1.85
CA ALA A 135 30.24 -30.89 -2.11
C ALA A 135 31.10 -31.75 -1.17
N HIS A 136 30.78 -31.81 0.12
CA HIS A 136 31.47 -32.68 1.06
C HIS A 136 31.32 -34.16 0.70
N ARG A 137 30.11 -34.62 0.37
CA ARG A 137 29.89 -36.01 -0.06
C ARG A 137 30.65 -36.37 -1.33
N LEU A 138 30.79 -35.44 -2.26
CA LEU A 138 31.60 -35.64 -3.46
C LEU A 138 33.10 -35.74 -3.15
N ASP A 139 33.59 -34.93 -2.19
CA ASP A 139 34.97 -34.97 -1.73
C ASP A 139 35.29 -36.30 -1.01
N ASP A 140 34.41 -36.72 -0.09
CA ASP A 140 34.51 -38.02 0.60
C ASP A 140 34.55 -39.17 -0.41
N LEU A 141 33.63 -39.17 -1.39
CA LEU A 141 33.57 -40.19 -2.43
C LEU A 141 34.86 -40.20 -3.28
N ALA A 142 35.38 -39.03 -3.64
CA ALA A 142 36.65 -38.93 -4.36
C ALA A 142 37.83 -39.48 -3.54
N GLY A 143 37.82 -39.27 -2.22
CA GLY A 143 38.76 -39.87 -1.28
C GLY A 143 38.69 -41.40 -1.27
N GLU A 144 37.49 -41.96 -1.14
CA GLU A 144 37.27 -43.42 -1.16
C GLU A 144 37.76 -44.05 -2.49
N TYR A 145 37.49 -43.41 -3.63
CA TYR A 145 38.01 -43.87 -4.92
C TYR A 145 39.53 -43.84 -4.99
N ARG A 146 40.16 -42.79 -4.46
CA ARG A 146 41.62 -42.67 -4.40
C ARG A 146 42.22 -43.78 -3.54
N ASP A 147 41.63 -44.05 -2.38
CA ASP A 147 42.10 -45.10 -1.47
C ASP A 147 41.93 -46.49 -2.09
N LEU A 148 40.80 -46.75 -2.75
CA LEU A 148 40.56 -48.01 -3.47
C LEU A 148 41.56 -48.21 -4.63
N ALA A 149 41.81 -47.17 -5.43
CA ALA A 149 42.79 -47.24 -6.52
C ALA A 149 44.21 -47.48 -5.98
N SER A 150 44.54 -46.84 -4.85
CA SER A 150 45.80 -47.03 -4.13
C SER A 150 45.94 -48.49 -3.63
N ASP A 151 44.92 -49.03 -2.96
CA ASP A 151 44.90 -50.43 -2.49
C ASP A 151 45.08 -51.42 -3.65
N MET A 152 44.40 -51.20 -4.78
CA MET A 152 44.56 -52.04 -5.97
C MET A 152 45.99 -52.00 -6.54
N LEU A 153 46.61 -50.83 -6.63
CA LEU A 153 47.99 -50.66 -7.11
C LEU A 153 49.04 -51.23 -6.13
N TYR A 154 48.75 -51.22 -4.83
CA TYR A 154 49.60 -51.88 -3.83
C TYR A 154 49.43 -53.40 -3.87
N ARG A 155 48.21 -53.89 -4.10
CA ARG A 155 47.94 -55.33 -4.14
C ARG A 155 48.47 -56.01 -5.38
N TYR A 156 48.45 -55.37 -6.54
CA TYR A 156 48.94 -55.97 -7.78
C TYR A 156 49.86 -55.01 -8.55
N ARG A 157 51.07 -55.46 -8.86
CA ARG A 157 52.05 -54.73 -9.69
C ARG A 157 52.42 -55.56 -10.89
N LEU A 158 52.29 -54.98 -12.08
CA LEU A 158 52.70 -55.61 -13.33
C LEU A 158 53.66 -54.66 -14.04
N GLY A 159 54.90 -55.08 -14.23
CA GLY A 159 55.93 -54.33 -14.92
C GLY A 159 56.53 -55.15 -16.05
N ALA A 160 56.81 -54.52 -17.18
CA ALA A 160 57.58 -55.11 -18.25
C ALA A 160 58.64 -54.11 -18.69
N ALA A 161 59.89 -54.57 -18.78
CA ALA A 161 60.99 -53.80 -19.31
C ALA A 161 61.65 -54.59 -20.45
N LEU A 162 61.96 -53.90 -21.54
CA LEU A 162 62.66 -54.45 -22.68
C LEU A 162 63.87 -53.55 -22.93
N GLY A 163 65.06 -54.14 -22.98
CA GLY A 163 66.31 -53.43 -23.23
C GLY A 163 67.11 -54.13 -24.33
N GLY A 164 67.66 -53.38 -25.28
CA GLY A 164 68.54 -53.91 -26.33
C GLY A 164 69.97 -53.41 -26.14
N GLY A 165 70.95 -54.31 -26.14
CA GLY A 165 72.38 -54.00 -26.09
C GLY A 165 73.14 -54.59 -27.28
N SER A 166 74.46 -54.38 -27.33
CA SER A 166 75.33 -54.94 -28.36
C SER A 166 75.32 -56.48 -28.42
N ASP A 167 74.88 -57.12 -27.33
CA ASP A 167 74.93 -58.57 -27.12
C ASP A 167 73.54 -59.23 -27.14
N GLY A 168 72.47 -58.50 -27.53
CA GLY A 168 71.12 -59.07 -27.70
C GLY A 168 69.99 -58.30 -27.00
N LEU A 169 68.78 -58.88 -27.02
CA LEU A 169 67.58 -58.35 -26.38
C LEU A 169 67.43 -58.95 -24.97
N ALA A 170 67.36 -58.08 -23.97
CA ALA A 170 67.03 -58.43 -22.60
C ALA A 170 65.56 -58.10 -22.32
N GLY A 171 64.81 -59.06 -21.79
CA GLY A 171 63.44 -58.88 -21.34
C GLY A 171 63.31 -59.11 -19.85
N GLN A 172 62.55 -58.26 -19.15
CA GLN A 172 62.20 -58.45 -17.75
C GLN A 172 60.69 -58.30 -17.59
N LEU A 173 60.06 -59.28 -16.96
CA LEU A 173 58.68 -59.20 -16.49
C LEU A 173 58.67 -59.22 -14.97
N GLN A 174 57.93 -58.32 -14.35
CA GLN A 174 57.74 -58.24 -12.91
C GLN A 174 56.25 -58.42 -12.60
N PHE A 175 55.95 -59.34 -11.69
CA PHE A 175 54.62 -59.56 -11.13
C PHE A 175 54.74 -59.43 -9.61
N GLY A 176 54.09 -58.43 -9.03
CA GLY A 176 54.02 -58.23 -7.59
C GLY A 176 52.61 -58.48 -7.07
N TYR A 177 52.50 -59.21 -5.97
CA TYR A 177 51.28 -59.32 -5.16
C TYR A 177 51.61 -58.95 -3.72
N ASP A 178 51.03 -57.86 -3.22
CA ASP A 178 51.27 -57.36 -1.86
C ASP A 178 52.78 -57.18 -1.57
N HIS A 179 53.35 -57.91 -0.60
CA HIS A 179 54.78 -57.88 -0.30
C HIS A 179 55.63 -58.80 -1.20
N LEU A 180 55.03 -59.66 -2.01
CA LEU A 180 55.74 -60.66 -2.82
C LEU A 180 55.96 -60.14 -4.23
N ASN A 181 57.20 -60.25 -4.74
CA ASN A 181 57.55 -59.89 -6.11
C ASN A 181 58.21 -61.08 -6.81
N LEU A 182 57.74 -61.40 -8.00
CA LEU A 182 58.35 -62.33 -8.94
C LEU A 182 58.93 -61.55 -10.12
N TYR A 183 60.22 -61.73 -10.36
CA TYR A 183 60.93 -61.16 -11.49
C TYR A 183 61.37 -62.28 -12.41
N LEU A 184 60.97 -62.22 -13.68
CA LEU A 184 61.41 -63.11 -14.74
C LEU A 184 62.32 -62.32 -15.66
N HIS A 185 63.57 -62.77 -15.80
CA HIS A 185 64.56 -62.14 -16.68
C HIS A 185 64.93 -63.12 -17.78
N ASN A 186 64.96 -62.64 -19.02
CA ASN A 186 65.46 -63.38 -20.17
C ASN A 186 66.62 -62.61 -20.78
N TYR A 187 67.78 -63.25 -20.86
CA TYR A 187 68.99 -62.71 -21.47
C TYR A 187 69.75 -63.85 -22.16
N ASP A 188 70.14 -63.63 -23.42
CA ASP A 188 70.95 -64.57 -24.21
C ASP A 188 70.43 -66.02 -24.15
N ASN A 189 69.13 -66.20 -24.43
CA ASN A 189 68.42 -67.48 -24.44
C ASN A 189 68.36 -68.22 -23.08
N HIS A 190 68.76 -67.57 -21.99
CA HIS A 190 68.61 -68.07 -20.63
C HIS A 190 67.47 -67.32 -19.92
N THR A 191 66.59 -68.06 -19.25
CA THR A 191 65.53 -67.48 -18.41
C THR A 191 65.86 -67.74 -16.95
N SER A 192 65.89 -66.69 -16.14
CA SER A 192 66.05 -66.77 -14.69
C SER A 192 64.84 -66.16 -13.99
N ALA A 193 64.51 -66.68 -12.80
CA ALA A 193 63.42 -66.20 -11.97
C ALA A 193 63.97 -65.83 -10.59
N LEU A 194 63.57 -64.67 -10.08
CA LEU A 194 63.87 -64.22 -8.73
C LEU A 194 62.57 -63.93 -8.00
N VAL A 195 62.41 -64.53 -6.81
CA VAL A 195 61.31 -64.22 -5.89
C VAL A 195 61.89 -63.39 -4.75
N GLY A 196 61.35 -62.19 -4.56
CA GLY A 196 61.75 -61.29 -3.50
C GLY A 196 60.55 -60.87 -2.67
N ALA A 197 60.76 -60.63 -1.37
CA ALA A 197 59.76 -59.98 -0.52
C ALA A 197 60.19 -58.54 -0.24
N GLU A 198 59.30 -57.58 -0.43
CA GLU A 198 59.53 -56.19 -0.08
C GLU A 198 59.20 -55.99 1.41
N ILE A 199 60.24 -55.81 2.23
CA ILE A 199 60.08 -55.45 3.64
C ILE A 199 60.03 -53.92 3.74
N ARG A 200 58.90 -53.38 4.18
CA ARG A 200 58.74 -51.93 4.44
C ARG A 200 58.77 -51.66 5.94
N PHE A 201 59.53 -50.63 6.32
CA PHE A 201 59.56 -50.07 7.67
C PHE A 201 58.71 -48.81 7.73
#